data_AF-A0A915KYU4-F1
#
_entry.id   AF-A0A915KYU4-F1
#
_cell.length_a   1.000
_cell.length_b   1.000
_cell.length_c   1.000
_cell.angle_alpha   90.00
_cell.angle_beta   90.00
_cell.angle_gamma   90.00
#
_symmetry.space_group_name_H-M   'P 1'
#
loop_
_entity.id
_entity.type
_entity.pdbx_description
1 polymer ?
#
loop_
_entity_poly.entity_id
_entity_poly.type
_entity_poly.pdbx_seq_one_letter_code
_entity_poly.pdbx_strand_id
1 'polypeptide(L)'
;MDPKGDWCFITGFLVMMCAVGGVIGQPLLSINRYFAMFHPEKSKKFFKKPYCICMVIGIYVLSFLSAYSFVPFDEYGRFEGICCIAVYEMKIWHMFVFFTSPMIISYAISLYCAFNISKLIRKQTEAKNDRKWC
;
A
#
# COMPACT_ATOMS: atom_id res chain seq x y z
N MET A 1 18.65 -28.49 6.58
CA MET A 1 17.82 -27.54 5.81
C MET A 1 17.55 -28.18 4.47
N ASP A 2 16.28 -28.43 4.17
CA ASP A 2 15.86 -29.00 2.89
C ASP A 2 15.81 -27.85 1.88
N PRO A 3 16.69 -27.81 0.85
CA PRO A 3 16.86 -26.63 -0.01
C PRO A 3 15.57 -26.22 -0.72
N LYS A 4 14.59 -27.13 -0.84
CA LYS A 4 13.28 -26.85 -1.45
C LYS A 4 12.32 -26.09 -0.54
N GLY A 5 12.49 -26.17 0.78
CA GLY A 5 11.73 -25.40 1.77
C GLY A 5 12.18 -23.94 1.83
N ASP A 6 13.49 -23.70 1.72
CA ASP A 6 14.08 -22.36 1.80
C ASP A 6 13.62 -21.44 0.66
N TRP A 7 13.48 -21.96 -0.57
CA TRP A 7 12.93 -21.20 -1.70
C TRP A 7 11.46 -20.82 -1.51
N CYS A 8 10.71 -21.69 -0.84
CA CYS A 8 9.29 -21.49 -0.56
C CYS A 8 9.08 -20.34 0.42
N PHE A 9 9.92 -20.32 1.46
CA PHE A 9 10.00 -19.25 2.44
C PHE A 9 10.34 -17.91 1.79
N ILE A 10 11.43 -17.84 1.01
CA ILE A 10 11.87 -16.60 0.35
C ILE A 10 10.78 -16.06 -0.57
N THR A 11 10.14 -16.94 -1.34
CA THR A 11 9.09 -16.53 -2.28
C THR A 11 7.86 -16.01 -1.54
N GLY A 12 7.39 -16.72 -0.52
CA GLY A 12 6.25 -16.28 0.30
C GLY A 12 6.50 -14.93 0.98
N PHE A 13 7.70 -14.76 1.56
CA PHE A 13 8.13 -13.51 2.16
C PHE A 13 8.14 -12.35 1.17
N LEU A 14 8.73 -12.53 -0.02
CA LEU A 14 8.79 -11.49 -1.04
C LEU A 14 7.40 -11.11 -1.56
N VAL A 15 6.52 -12.09 -1.76
CA VAL A 15 5.13 -11.85 -2.18
C VAL A 15 4.38 -11.03 -1.12
N MET A 16 4.49 -11.41 0.16
CA MET A 16 3.91 -10.65 1.28
C MET A 16 4.45 -9.22 1.34
N MET A 17 5.77 -9.04 1.27
CA MET A 17 6.41 -7.72 1.31
C MET A 17 5.92 -6.83 0.16
N CYS A 18 5.85 -7.37 -1.06
CA CYS A 18 5.37 -6.64 -2.24
C CYS A 18 3.87 -6.30 -2.15
N ALA A 19 3.04 -7.23 -1.66
CA ALA A 19 1.61 -7.01 -1.50
C ALA A 19 1.32 -5.91 -0.48
N VAL A 20 1.94 -5.98 0.70
CA VAL A 20 1.78 -4.97 1.76
C VAL A 20 2.34 -3.62 1.32
N GLY A 21 3.54 -3.60 0.71
CA GLY A 21 4.15 -2.37 0.22
C GLY A 21 3.36 -1.72 -0.91
N GLY A 22 2.75 -2.52 -1.79
CA GLY A 22 1.84 -2.04 -2.82
C GLY A 22 0.63 -1.32 -2.23
N VAL A 23 -0.04 -1.94 -1.25
CA VAL A 23 -1.25 -1.36 -0.63
C VAL A 23 -0.93 -0.10 0.16
N ILE A 24 0.15 -0.10 0.96
CA ILE A 24 0.58 1.08 1.73
C ILE A 24 1.12 2.19 0.81
N GLY A 25 1.61 1.85 -0.38
CA GLY A 25 2.07 2.78 -1.42
C GLY A 25 0.95 3.59 -2.11
N GLN A 26 -0.23 3.00 -2.28
CA GLN A 26 -1.37 3.63 -2.98
C GLN A 26 -1.83 4.97 -2.38
N PRO A 27 -1.95 5.11 -1.04
CA PRO A 27 -2.25 6.39 -0.40
C PRO A 27 -1.29 7.50 -0.78
N LEU A 28 0.02 7.22 -0.87
CA LEU A 28 1.02 8.23 -1.15
C LEU A 28 0.81 8.86 -2.53
N LEU A 29 0.49 8.04 -3.53
CA LEU A 29 0.16 8.50 -4.88
C LEU A 29 -1.15 9.31 -4.90
N SER A 30 -2.15 8.86 -4.15
CA SER A 30 -3.46 9.53 -4.05
C SER A 30 -3.35 10.90 -3.38
N ILE A 31 -2.59 10.98 -2.29
CA ILE A 31 -2.29 12.22 -1.56
C ILE A 31 -1.50 13.17 -2.47
N ASN A 32 -0.46 12.67 -3.17
CA ASN A 32 0.32 13.51 -4.08
C ASN A 32 -0.56 14.19 -5.14
N ARG A 33 -1.46 13.44 -5.77
CA ARG A 33 -2.42 13.97 -6.75
C ARG A 33 -3.39 14.98 -6.11
N TYR A 34 -3.88 14.69 -4.90
CA TYR A 34 -4.75 15.60 -4.16
C TYR A 34 -4.07 16.94 -3.88
N PHE A 35 -2.85 16.92 -3.33
CA PHE A 35 -2.10 18.15 -3.07
C PHE A 35 -1.74 18.90 -4.36
N ALA A 36 -1.39 18.21 -5.44
CA ALA A 36 -1.10 18.85 -6.71
C ALA A 36 -2.29 19.63 -7.27
N MET A 37 -3.53 19.16 -7.06
CA MET A 37 -4.75 19.83 -7.53
C MET A 37 -5.24 20.95 -6.61
N PHE A 38 -5.30 20.71 -5.29
CA PHE A 38 -5.88 21.68 -4.35
C PHE A 38 -4.87 22.70 -3.81
N HIS A 39 -3.58 22.31 -3.68
CA HIS A 39 -2.54 23.14 -3.06
C HIS A 39 -1.16 22.93 -3.73
N PRO A 40 -0.97 23.38 -4.99
CA PRO A 40 0.25 23.15 -5.76
C PRO A 40 1.52 23.71 -5.07
N GLU A 41 1.39 24.85 -4.38
CA GLU A 41 2.42 25.47 -3.54
C GLU A 41 2.98 24.48 -2.49
N LYS A 42 2.09 23.79 -1.77
CA LYS A 42 2.45 22.83 -0.72
C LYS A 42 2.98 21.52 -1.32
N SER A 43 2.40 21.07 -2.45
CA SER A 43 2.84 19.87 -3.15
C SER A 43 4.33 19.95 -3.52
N LYS A 44 4.78 21.07 -4.09
CA LYS A 44 6.19 21.29 -4.44
C LYS A 44 7.15 21.27 -3.25
N LYS A 45 6.67 21.64 -2.06
CA LYS A 45 7.49 21.64 -0.83
C LYS A 45 7.61 20.24 -0.23
N PHE A 46 6.52 19.50 -0.14
CA PHE A 46 6.47 18.19 0.52
C PHE A 46 6.90 17.03 -0.40
N PHE A 47 6.60 17.09 -1.70
CA PHE A 47 6.90 16.03 -2.66
C PHE A 47 8.18 16.30 -3.48
N LYS A 48 9.23 16.84 -2.84
CA LYS A 48 10.55 16.89 -3.50
C LYS A 48 11.14 15.49 -3.60
N LYS A 49 11.90 15.24 -4.66
CA LYS A 49 12.56 13.96 -4.96
C LYS A 49 13.19 13.25 -3.74
N PRO A 50 14.01 13.91 -2.87
CA PRO A 50 14.60 13.23 -1.72
C PRO A 50 13.57 12.77 -0.69
N TYR A 51 12.54 13.58 -0.40
CA TYR A 51 11.49 13.20 0.54
C TYR A 51 10.62 12.07 -0.01
N CYS A 52 10.31 12.09 -1.31
CA CYS A 52 9.60 10.99 -1.96
C CYS A 52 10.39 9.67 -1.86
N ILE A 53 11.71 9.72 -2.09
CA ILE A 53 12.57 8.54 -1.92
C ILE A 53 12.53 8.05 -0.47
N CYS A 54 12.65 8.96 0.51
CA CYS A 54 12.57 8.59 1.93
C CYS A 54 11.21 7.97 2.29
N MET A 55 10.11 8.49 1.76
CA MET A 55 8.76 7.93 1.97
C MET A 55 8.63 6.53 1.37
N VAL A 56 9.14 6.32 0.14
CA VAL A 56 9.12 5.00 -0.50
C VAL A 56 9.96 4.00 0.28
N ILE A 57 11.19 4.39 0.68
CA ILE A 57 12.03 3.54 1.53
C ILE A 57 11.31 3.22 2.83
N GLY A 58 10.68 4.20 3.48
CA GLY A 58 9.90 3.99 4.70
C GLY A 58 8.77 2.98 4.52
N ILE A 59 8.05 3.02 3.39
CA ILE A 59 7.00 2.06 3.07
C ILE A 59 7.57 0.65 2.91
N TYR A 60 8.69 0.48 2.20
CA TYR A 60 9.32 -0.83 2.05
C TYR A 60 9.90 -1.36 3.37
N VAL A 61 10.47 -0.49 4.20
CA VAL A 61 10.93 -0.87 5.55
C VAL A 61 9.75 -1.33 6.42
N LEU A 62 8.64 -0.60 6.41
CA LEU A 62 7.42 -1.01 7.12
C LEU A 62 6.87 -2.33 6.60
N SER A 63 6.86 -2.51 5.28
CA SER A 63 6.37 -3.74 4.65
C SER A 63 7.25 -4.94 4.95
N PHE A 64 8.57 -4.73 5.00
CA PHE A 64 9.53 -5.73 5.43
C PHE A 64 9.29 -6.12 6.89
N LEU A 65 9.10 -5.16 7.79
CA LEU A 65 8.80 -5.44 9.21
C LEU A 65 7.48 -6.17 9.38
N SER A 66 6.44 -5.77 8.65
CA SER A 66 5.16 -6.47 8.63
C SER A 66 5.35 -7.90 8.14
N ALA A 67 5.96 -8.13 6.97
CA ALA A 67 6.20 -9.46 6.43
C ALA A 67 7.08 -10.32 7.36
N TYR A 68 8.08 -9.72 8.00
CA TYR A 68 8.98 -10.40 8.94
C TYR A 68 8.25 -10.84 10.21
N SER A 69 7.23 -10.09 10.66
CA SER A 69 6.44 -10.48 11.83
C SER A 69 5.70 -11.80 11.67
N PHE A 70 5.49 -12.28 10.42
CA PHE A 70 4.87 -13.57 10.12
C PHE A 70 5.87 -14.73 10.07
N VAL A 71 7.16 -14.45 9.84
CA VAL A 71 8.23 -15.46 9.74
C VAL A 71 8.30 -16.43 10.93
N PRO A 72 8.20 -16.00 12.20
CA PRO A 72 8.29 -16.93 13.33
C PRO A 72 7.00 -17.73 13.61
N PHE A 73 5.87 -17.41 12.94
CA PHE A 73 4.56 -18.05 13.19
C PHE A 73 4.06 -18.90 12.02
N ASP A 74 4.72 -18.82 10.88
CA ASP A 74 4.34 -19.51 9.66
C ASP A 74 5.24 -20.73 9.44
N GLU A 75 4.63 -21.91 9.32
CA GLU A 75 5.33 -23.03 8.72
C GLU A 75 5.18 -22.93 7.19
N TYR A 76 6.30 -22.60 6.54
CA TYR A 76 6.38 -22.57 5.08
C TYR A 76 6.58 -23.99 4.57
N GLY A 77 5.52 -24.59 4.05
CA GLY A 77 5.49 -25.96 3.58
C GLY A 77 5.20 -26.06 2.09
N ARG A 78 5.50 -27.22 1.51
CA ARG A 78 4.93 -27.60 0.21
C ARG A 78 3.76 -28.52 0.43
N PHE A 79 2.58 -28.16 -0.07
CA PHE A 79 1.45 -29.06 -0.19
C PHE A 79 1.29 -29.42 -1.67
N GLU A 80 1.44 -30.71 -2.01
CA GLU A 80 1.32 -31.21 -3.40
C GLU A 80 2.20 -30.47 -4.45
N GLY A 81 3.38 -30.01 -4.03
CA GLY A 81 4.30 -29.27 -4.90
C GLY A 81 4.01 -27.77 -5.04
N ILE A 82 2.90 -27.28 -4.46
CA ILE A 82 2.57 -25.87 -4.33
C ILE A 82 3.15 -25.33 -3.02
N CYS A 83 3.70 -24.13 -3.08
CA CYS A 83 4.17 -23.42 -1.90
C CYS A 83 3.00 -22.85 -1.10
N CYS A 84 2.83 -23.32 0.12
CA CYS A 84 1.74 -22.93 1.01
C CYS A 84 2.29 -22.38 2.32
N ILE A 85 1.61 -21.36 2.84
CA ILE A 85 1.86 -20.80 4.16
C ILE A 85 0.84 -21.44 5.09
N ALA A 86 1.28 -22.35 5.97
CA ALA A 86 0.43 -22.90 7.01
C ALA A 86 0.51 -21.97 8.23
N VAL A 87 -0.51 -21.13 8.37
CA VAL A 87 -0.65 -20.22 9.51
C VAL A 87 -1.23 -21.01 10.69
N TYR A 88 -0.37 -21.54 11.57
CA TYR A 88 -0.82 -22.45 12.63
C TYR A 88 -1.31 -21.70 13.88
N GLU A 89 -0.62 -20.63 14.31
CA GLU A 89 -0.94 -19.94 15.57
C GLU A 89 -0.74 -18.43 15.52
N MET A 90 -1.30 -17.76 14.51
CA MET A 90 -1.34 -16.31 14.57
C MET A 90 -2.43 -15.80 15.50
N LYS A 91 -2.01 -15.11 16.57
CA LYS A 91 -2.92 -14.36 17.44
C LYS A 91 -3.68 -13.34 16.59
N ILE A 92 -5.01 -13.32 16.72
CA ILE A 92 -5.91 -12.39 16.02
C ILE A 92 -5.43 -10.93 16.05
N TRP A 93 -4.84 -10.50 17.16
CA TRP A 93 -4.28 -9.15 17.32
C TRP A 93 -3.13 -8.86 16.35
N HIS A 94 -2.25 -9.82 16.05
CA HIS A 94 -1.15 -9.63 15.10
C HIS A 94 -1.68 -9.40 13.68
N MET A 95 -2.65 -10.23 13.26
CA MET A 95 -3.31 -10.08 11.96
C MET A 95 -3.99 -8.70 11.85
N PHE A 96 -4.67 -8.26 12.92
CA PHE A 96 -5.36 -6.98 12.93
C PHE A 96 -4.39 -5.79 12.85
N VAL A 97 -3.31 -5.81 13.64
CA VAL A 97 -2.34 -4.71 13.72
C VAL A 97 -1.50 -4.59 12.47
N PHE A 98 -0.90 -5.69 11.99
CA PHE A 98 0.09 -5.65 10.91
C PHE A 98 -0.49 -5.79 9.51
N PHE A 99 -1.72 -6.29 9.39
CA PHE A 99 -2.34 -6.56 8.09
C PHE A 99 -3.64 -5.78 7.89
N THR A 100 -4.63 -5.97 8.77
CA THR A 100 -5.97 -5.39 8.55
C THR A 100 -5.99 -3.88 8.73
N SER A 101 -5.40 -3.35 9.80
CA SER A 101 -5.45 -1.92 10.11
C SER A 101 -4.72 -1.05 9.06
N PRO A 102 -3.50 -1.40 8.58
CA PRO A 102 -2.81 -0.58 7.59
C PRO A 102 -3.52 -0.61 6.24
N MET A 103 -4.12 -1.76 5.87
CA MET A 103 -4.94 -1.87 4.67
C MET A 103 -6.18 -0.97 4.74
N ILE A 104 -6.98 -1.05 5.82
CA ILE A 104 -8.18 -0.23 5.98
C ILE A 104 -7.85 1.25 5.94
N ILE A 105 -6.81 1.67 6.67
CA ILE A 105 -6.36 3.08 6.69
C ILE A 105 -5.94 3.51 5.28
N SER A 106 -5.17 2.67 4.57
CA SER A 106 -4.71 2.97 3.21
C SER A 106 -5.88 3.12 2.23
N TYR A 107 -6.87 2.24 2.30
CA TYR A 107 -8.09 2.34 1.49
C TYR A 107 -8.90 3.59 1.83
N ALA A 108 -9.10 3.89 3.11
CA ALA A 108 -9.86 5.06 3.55
C ALA A 108 -9.24 6.38 3.04
N ILE A 109 -7.92 6.53 3.16
CA ILE A 109 -7.19 7.70 2.65
C ILE A 109 -7.34 7.80 1.13
N SER A 110 -7.15 6.69 0.41
CA SER A 110 -7.22 6.67 -1.05
C SER A 110 -8.62 7.02 -1.55
N LEU A 111 -9.66 6.48 -0.92
CA LEU A 111 -11.06 6.81 -1.22
C LEU A 111 -11.38 8.28 -0.93
N TYR A 112 -10.93 8.82 0.20
CA TYR A 112 -11.12 10.22 0.54
C TYR A 112 -10.50 11.16 -0.51
N CYS A 113 -9.25 10.91 -0.91
CA CYS A 113 -8.58 11.67 -1.94
C CYS A 113 -9.30 11.54 -3.30
N ALA A 114 -9.66 10.33 -3.70
CA ALA A 114 -10.35 10.06 -4.96
C ALA A 114 -11.72 10.75 -5.02
N PHE A 115 -12.51 10.70 -3.94
CA PHE A 115 -13.81 11.34 -3.87
C PHE A 115 -13.72 12.85 -4.06
N ASN A 116 -12.79 13.51 -3.38
CA ASN A 116 -12.60 14.96 -3.49
C ASN A 116 -12.10 15.39 -4.87
N ILE A 117 -11.17 14.61 -5.46
CA ILE A 117 -10.69 14.84 -6.83
C ILE A 117 -11.84 14.72 -7.83
N SER A 118 -12.65 13.65 -7.75
CA SER A 118 -13.79 13.44 -8.64
C SER A 118 -14.82 14.56 -8.54
N LYS A 119 -15.10 15.05 -7.31
CA LYS A 119 -15.98 16.19 -7.07
C LYS A 119 -15.45 17.47 -7.74
N LEU A 120 -14.14 17.72 -7.69
CA LEU A 120 -13.51 18.88 -8.32
C LEU A 120 -13.58 18.78 -9.85
N ILE A 121 -13.23 17.62 -10.42
CA ILE A 121 -13.27 17.38 -11.87
C ILE A 121 -14.68 17.55 -12.42
N ARG A 122 -15.71 17.09 -11.69
CA ARG A 122 -17.11 17.27 -12.11
C ARG A 122 -17.49 18.74 -12.22
N LYS A 123 -17.16 19.55 -11.22
CA LYS A 123 -17.39 21.01 -11.23
C LYS A 123 -16.68 21.72 -12.38
N GLN A 124 -15.43 21.34 -12.67
CA GLN A 124 -14.68 21.91 -13.79
C GLN A 124 -15.27 21.51 -15.15
N THR A 125 -15.76 20.28 -15.26
CA THR A 125 -16.43 19.79 -16.47
C THR A 125 -17.74 20.53 -16.72
N GLU A 126 -18.57 20.71 -15.69
CA GLU A 126 -19.83 21.48 -15.75
C GLU A 126 -19.55 22.93 -16.22
N ALA A 127 -18.63 23.65 -15.55
CA ALA A 127 -18.27 25.02 -15.90
C ALA A 127 -17.61 25.19 -17.29
N LYS A 128 -17.01 24.12 -17.84
CA LYS A 128 -16.47 24.11 -19.21
C LYS A 128 -17.57 23.88 -20.23
N ASN A 129 -18.59 23.07 -19.89
CA ASN A 129 -19.72 22.83 -20.77
C ASN A 129 -20.55 24.11 -20.94
N ASP A 130 -20.81 24.84 -19.86
CA ASP A 130 -21.56 26.10 -19.90
C ASP A 130 -20.91 27.15 -20.82
N ARG A 131 -19.57 27.21 -20.84
CA ARG A 131 -18.80 28.11 -21.72
C ARG A 131 -18.82 27.75 -23.20
N LYS A 132 -19.28 26.56 -23.59
CA LYS A 132 -19.40 26.19 -25.01
C LYS A 132 -20.70 26.67 -25.66
N TRP A 133 -21.67 27.11 -24.86
CA TRP A 133 -22.98 27.57 -25.32
C TRP A 133 -23.12 29.10 -25.30
N CYS A 134 -22.04 29.83 -24.97
CA CYS A 134 -21.90 31.28 -25.12
C CYS A 134 -20.95 31.58 -26.28
#